data_AF-A0A255TE97-F1
#
_entry.id   AF-A0A255TE97-F1
#
_cell.length_a   1.000
_cell.length_b   1.000
_cell.length_c   1.000
_cell.angle_alpha   90.00
_cell.angle_beta   90.00
_cell.angle_gamma   90.00
#
_symmetry.space_group_name_H-M   'P 1'
#
loop_
_entity.id
_entity.type
_entity.pdbx_description
1 polymer ?
#
loop_
_entity_poly.entity_id
_entity_poly.type
_entity_poly.pdbx_seq_one_letter_code
_entity_poly.pdbx_strand_id
1 'polypeptide(L)' 'MKRINTSFDEMLANTSPAIQQEVAMEFAVSNRIYELMTQRGLTKLQFAQALGKKPSEVTKVIIFKMGTEAL' A
#
# COMPACT_ATOMS: atom_id res chain seq x y z
N MET A 1 -8.34 -2.31 31.39
CA MET A 1 -7.65 -1.85 30.17
C MET A 1 -8.41 -0.65 29.61
N LYS A 2 -7.80 0.53 29.55
CA LYS A 2 -8.43 1.70 28.92
C LYS A 2 -8.43 1.46 27.40
N ARG A 3 -9.60 1.28 26.79
CA ARG A 3 -9.72 1.21 25.33
C ARG A 3 -9.62 2.63 24.82
N ILE A 4 -8.60 2.90 24.02
CA ILE A 4 -8.46 4.15 23.29
C ILE A 4 -9.50 4.06 22.17
N ASN A 5 -10.57 4.86 22.27
CA ASN A 5 -11.69 4.87 21.33
C ASN A 5 -11.49 6.00 20.30
N THR A 6 -10.23 6.27 19.96
CA THR A 6 -9.87 7.28 18.98
C THR A 6 -10.06 6.67 17.60
N SER A 7 -10.87 7.34 16.77
CA SER A 7 -11.13 6.85 15.42
C SER A 7 -9.85 6.97 14.59
N PHE A 8 -9.62 6.04 13.67
CA PHE A 8 -8.47 6.10 12.75
C PHE A 8 -8.41 7.46 12.02
N ASP A 9 -9.57 8.01 11.70
CA ASP A 9 -9.75 9.35 11.12
C ASP A 9 -9.22 10.48 12.03
N GLU A 10 -9.48 10.42 13.35
CA GLU A 10 -8.94 11.39 14.31
C GLU A 10 -7.41 11.28 14.44
N MET A 11 -6.85 10.08 14.29
CA MET A 11 -5.39 9.90 14.29
C MET A 11 -4.76 10.45 13.02
N LEU A 12 -5.40 10.26 11.87
CA LEU A 12 -4.98 10.82 10.58
C LEU A 12 -5.11 12.35 10.54
N ALA A 13 -6.17 12.91 11.11
CA ALA A 13 -6.40 14.36 11.17
C ALA A 13 -5.28 15.12 11.92
N ASN A 14 -4.59 14.45 12.85
CA ASN A 14 -3.43 15.00 13.56
C ASN A 14 -2.11 14.88 12.79
N THR A 15 -2.11 14.25 11.63
CA THR A 15 -0.92 14.07 10.78
C THR A 15 -0.77 15.25 9.82
N SER A 16 0.47 15.72 9.62
CA SER A 16 0.75 16.83 8.70
C SER A 16 0.22 16.55 7.28
N PRO A 17 -0.44 17.52 6.62
CA PRO A 17 -1.00 17.33 5.28
C PRO A 17 0.06 16.92 4.24
N ALA A 18 1.32 17.32 4.41
CA ALA A 18 2.41 16.90 3.53
C ALA A 18 2.66 15.38 3.61
N ILE A 19 2.60 14.81 4.82
CA ILE A 19 2.77 13.37 5.04
C ILE A 19 1.55 12.61 4.51
N GLN A 20 0.34 13.14 4.71
CA GLN A 20 -0.88 12.54 4.14
C GLN A 20 -0.81 12.48 2.61
N GLN A 21 -0.30 13.54 1.98
CA GLN A 21 -0.15 13.61 0.53
C GLN A 21 0.92 12.63 0.01
N GLU A 22 2.05 12.51 0.71
CA GLU A 22 3.09 11.53 0.39
C GLU A 22 2.54 10.09 0.46
N VAL A 23 1.88 9.75 1.56
CA VAL A 23 1.26 8.43 1.75
C VAL A 23 0.18 8.16 0.71
N ALA A 24 -0.63 9.16 0.35
CA ALA A 24 -1.65 9.02 -0.69
C ALA A 24 -1.03 8.72 -2.07
N MET A 25 0.11 9.35 -2.39
CA MET A 25 0.84 9.09 -3.63
C MET A 25 1.42 7.66 -3.64
N GLU A 26 2.04 7.23 -2.54
CA GLU A 26 2.57 5.87 -2.41
C GLU A 26 1.46 4.81 -2.54
N PHE A 27 0.28 5.10 -1.97
CA PHE A 27 -0.88 4.23 -2.08
C PHE A 27 -1.43 4.16 -3.51
N ALA A 28 -1.48 5.30 -4.21
CA ALA A 28 -1.90 5.35 -5.61
C ALA A 28 -1.00 4.51 -6.52
N VAL A 29 0.32 4.58 -6.31
CA VAL A 29 1.30 3.74 -7.03
C VAL A 29 1.07 2.26 -6.73
N SER A 30 0.90 1.91 -5.47
CA SER A 30 0.67 0.53 -5.03
C SER A 30 -0.64 -0.05 -5.59
N ASN A 31 -1.72 0.74 -5.57
CA ASN A 31 -2.99 0.39 -6.20
C ASN A 31 -2.82 0.12 -7.69
N ARG A 32 -2.13 1.00 -8.40
CA ARG A 32 -1.96 0.86 -9.84
C ARG A 32 -1.17 -0.38 -10.22
N ILE A 33 -0.13 -0.71 -9.44
CA ILE A 33 0.64 -1.95 -9.60
C ILE A 33 -0.27 -3.17 -9.40
N TYR A 34 -1.10 -3.16 -8.35
CA TYR A 34 -2.01 -4.26 -8.07
C TYR A 34 -3.09 -4.43 -9.16
N GLU A 35 -3.65 -3.33 -9.67
CA GLU A 35 -4.58 -3.36 -10.81
C GLU A 35 -3.91 -3.98 -12.04
N LEU A 36 -2.69 -3.57 -12.38
CA LEU A 36 -1.94 -4.10 -13.52
C LEU A 36 -1.65 -5.59 -13.36
N MET A 37 -1.34 -6.03 -12.14
CA MET A 37 -1.15 -7.44 -11.84
C MET A 37 -2.45 -8.23 -12.02
N THR A 38 -3.55 -7.73 -11.46
CA THR A 38 -4.86 -8.37 -11.53
C THR A 38 -5.38 -8.45 -12.96
N GLN A 39 -5.27 -7.37 -13.73
CA GLN A 39 -5.68 -7.31 -15.14
C GLN A 39 -4.93 -8.29 -16.02
N ARG A 40 -3.64 -8.54 -15.72
CA ARG A 40 -2.80 -9.46 -16.50
C ARG A 40 -2.76 -10.87 -15.91
N GLY A 41 -3.49 -11.14 -14.81
CA GLY A 41 -3.42 -12.42 -14.10
C GLY A 41 -2.01 -12.75 -13.57
N LEU A 42 -1.17 -11.74 -13.35
CA LEU A 42 0.23 -11.93 -12.96
C LEU A 42 0.35 -12.08 -11.45
N THR A 43 1.03 -13.15 -11.03
CA THR A 43 1.47 -13.29 -9.64
C THR A 43 2.58 -12.30 -9.30
N LYS A 44 2.81 -12.02 -8.01
CA LYS A 44 3.86 -11.08 -7.54
C LYS A 44 5.25 -11.45 -8.10
N LEU A 45 5.51 -12.75 -8.21
CA LEU A 45 6.74 -13.29 -8.77
C LEU A 45 6.86 -12.98 -10.27
N GLN A 46 5.81 -13.27 -11.05
CA GLN A 46 5.79 -13.02 -12.49
C GLN A 46 5.85 -11.52 -12.82
N PHE A 47 5.21 -10.67 -12.01
CA PHE A 47 5.31 -9.22 -12.18
C PHE A 47 6.73 -8.70 -11.89
N ALA A 48 7.38 -9.21 -10.84
CA ALA A 48 8.78 -8.86 -10.55
C ALA A 48 9.74 -9.33 -11.64
N GLN A 49 9.52 -10.54 -12.17
CA GLN A 49 10.27 -11.07 -13.31
C GLN A 49 10.06 -10.21 -14.57
N ALA A 50 8.83 -9.76 -14.85
CA ALA A 50 8.53 -8.88 -15.98
C ALA A 50 9.19 -7.49 -15.85
N LEU A 51 9.40 -7.01 -14.62
CA LEU A 51 10.12 -5.76 -14.35
C LEU A 51 11.65 -5.92 -14.28
N GLY A 52 12.18 -7.15 -14.32
CA GLY A 52 13.61 -7.43 -14.10
C GLY A 52 14.09 -7.06 -12.69
N LYS A 53 13.17 -6.95 -11.72
CA LYS A 53 13.43 -6.55 -10.33
C LYS A 53 13.37 -7.76 -9.41
N LYS A 54 13.97 -7.65 -8.21
CA LYS A 54 13.82 -8.71 -7.22
C LYS A 54 12.39 -8.73 -6.68
N PRO A 55 11.78 -9.90 -6.47
CA PRO A 55 10.41 -10.00 -5.94
C PRO A 55 10.25 -9.31 -4.58
N SER A 56 11.30 -9.25 -3.76
CA SER A 56 11.29 -8.51 -2.49
C SER A 56 11.12 -7.00 -2.65
N GLU A 57 11.64 -6.39 -3.72
CA GLU A 57 11.49 -4.95 -3.97
C GLU A 57 10.07 -4.61 -4.39
N VAL A 58 9.49 -5.43 -5.27
CA VAL A 58 8.10 -5.28 -5.68
C VAL A 58 7.16 -5.54 -4.50
N THR A 59 7.47 -6.55 -3.68
CA THR A 59 6.66 -6.88 -2.51
C THR A 59 6.66 -5.74 -1.50
N LYS A 60 7.79 -5.05 -1.25
CA LYS A 60 7.83 -3.86 -0.38
C LYS A 60 6.82 -2.79 -0.77
N VAL A 61 6.66 -2.52 -2.06
CA VAL A 61 5.71 -1.53 -2.57
C VAL A 61 4.27 -2.03 -2.42
N ILE A 62 3.99 -3.31 -2.74
CA ILE A 62 2.62 -3.84 -2.70
C ILE A 62 2.11 -4.10 -1.26
N ILE A 63 2.99 -4.39 -0.29
CA ILE A 63 2.58 -4.68 1.11
C ILE A 63 1.84 -3.49 1.73
N PHE A 64 2.16 -2.25 1.32
CA PHE A 64 1.52 -1.06 1.86
C PHE A 64 -0.01 -1.07 1.69
N LYS A 65 -0.52 -1.72 0.64
CA LYS A 65 -1.96 -1.94 0.41
C LYS A 65 -2.55 -3.06 1.28
N MET A 66 -1.80 -4.15 1.50
CA MET A 66 -2.30 -5.30 2.28
C MET A 66 -2.41 -5.01 3.78
N GLY A 67 -1.66 -4.03 4.31
CA GLY A 67 -1.78 -3.59 5.70
C GLY A 67 -3.07 -2.82 6.01
N THR A 68 -3.78 -2.32 4.99
CA THR A 68 -5.00 -1.50 5.14
C THR A 68 -6.29 -2.27 4.90
N GLU A 69 -6.22 -3.47 4.31
CA GLU A 69 -7.39 -4.35 4.12
C GLU A 69 -7.58 -5.36 5.29
N ALA A 70 -6.69 -5.31 6.30
CA ALA A 70 -6.67 -6.22 7.45
C ALA A 70 -7.12 -5.56 8.78
N LEU A 71 -7.66 -4.34 8.73
CA LEU A 71 -8.26 -3.59 9.86
C LEU A 71 -9.64 -3.10 9.47
#